data_AF-A0A0Q9K709-F1
#
_entry.id   AF-A0A0Q9K709-F1
#
_cell.length_a   1.000
_cell.length_b   1.000
_cell.length_c   1.000
_cell.angle_alpha   90.00
_cell.angle_beta   90.00
_cell.angle_gamma   90.00
#
_symmetry.space_group_name_H-M   'P 1'
#
loop_
_entity.id
_entity.type
_entity.pdbx_description
1 polymer ?
#
loop_
_entity_poly.entity_id
_entity_poly.type
_entity_poly.pdbx_seq_one_letter_code
_entity_poly.pdbx_strand_id
1 'polypeptide(L)'
;MRYSEATKLLLKKSEGSFQSAKTDIENQIYDRAVSSLYYSAFQAVTAYMLHKEIRSKSHTQVRSFVNNELIRPGLISIELGKMYNKLMDMRSDADYSDTVTFTKDQVERLFEKVREFNLSIRNII
;
A
#
# COMPACT_ATOMS: atom_id res chain seq x y z
N MET A 1 6.62 17.10 18.60
CA MET A 1 6.90 16.81 17.18
C MET A 1 5.67 16.14 16.61
N ARG A 2 4.84 16.91 15.90
CA ARG A 2 3.43 16.61 15.68
C ARG A 2 3.29 16.31 14.20
N TYR A 3 2.88 15.09 13.85
CA TYR A 3 2.46 14.78 12.47
C TYR A 3 1.64 15.94 11.93
N SER A 4 2.01 16.45 10.76
CA SER A 4 1.18 17.44 10.07
C SER A 4 -0.23 16.84 9.95
N GLU A 5 -1.28 17.66 10.05
CA GLU A 5 -2.66 17.18 9.93
C GLU A 5 -2.86 16.38 8.63
N ALA A 6 -2.14 16.73 7.56
CA ALA A 6 -2.08 15.98 6.32
C ALA A 6 -1.51 14.55 6.48
N THR A 7 -0.47 14.34 7.29
CA THR A 7 0.08 13.01 7.59
C THR A 7 -0.96 12.14 8.30
N LYS A 8 -1.61 12.68 9.34
CA LYS A 8 -2.67 11.94 10.06
C LYS A 8 -3.84 11.60 9.16
N LEU A 9 -4.25 12.54 8.29
CA LEU A 9 -5.31 12.32 7.33
C LEU A 9 -4.97 11.21 6.33
N LEU A 10 -3.73 11.18 5.83
CA LEU A 10 -3.26 10.10 4.93
C LEU A 10 -3.24 8.74 5.63
N LEU A 11 -2.80 8.66 6.90
CA LEU A 11 -2.87 7.41 7.67
C LEU A 11 -4.31 6.95 7.90
N LYS A 12 -5.24 7.88 8.16
CA LYS A 12 -6.67 7.57 8.26
C LYS A 12 -7.23 7.06 6.93
N LYS A 13 -6.85 7.68 5.80
CA LYS A 13 -7.24 7.20 4.47
C LYS A 13 -6.67 5.80 4.19
N SER A 14 -5.41 5.57 4.55
CA SER A 14 -4.73 4.27 4.40
C SER A 14 -5.50 3.17 5.14
N GLU A 15 -5.90 3.44 6.39
CA GLU A 15 -6.76 2.54 7.16
C GLU A 15 -8.13 2.34 6.49
N GLY A 16 -8.77 3.42 6.03
CA GLY A 16 -10.05 3.35 5.33
C GLY A 16 -10.00 2.44 4.10
N SER A 17 -8.98 2.60 3.24
CA SER A 17 -8.77 1.73 2.08
C SER A 17 -8.47 0.28 2.47
N PHE A 18 -7.76 0.04 3.58
CA PHE A 18 -7.53 -1.31 4.08
C PHE A 18 -8.85 -1.98 4.53
N GLN A 19 -9.71 -1.24 5.22
CA GLN A 19 -11.03 -1.74 5.62
C GLN A 19 -11.95 -1.95 4.41
N SER A 20 -11.89 -1.08 3.39
CA SER A 20 -12.60 -1.33 2.13
C SER A 20 -12.15 -2.63 1.48
N ALA A 21 -10.84 -2.90 1.41
CA ALA A 21 -10.34 -4.17 0.88
C ALA A 21 -10.90 -5.39 1.63
N LYS A 22 -11.03 -5.30 2.96
CA LYS A 22 -11.64 -6.36 3.77
C LYS A 22 -13.09 -6.63 3.34
N THR A 23 -13.90 -5.57 3.26
CA THR A 23 -15.30 -5.67 2.80
C THR A 23 -15.38 -6.22 1.37
N ASP A 24 -14.43 -5.86 0.51
CA ASP A 24 -14.39 -6.32 -0.88
C ASP A 24 -14.12 -7.83 -0.97
N ILE A 25 -13.19 -8.32 -0.14
CA ILE A 25 -12.88 -9.76 -0.02
C ILE A 25 -14.12 -10.53 0.48
N GLU A 26 -14.79 -10.02 1.51
CA GLU A 26 -16.02 -10.61 2.07
C GLU A 26 -17.14 -10.72 1.01
N ASN A 27 -17.24 -9.74 0.11
CA ASN A 27 -18.19 -9.71 -0.99
C ASN A 27 -17.67 -10.36 -2.29
N GLN A 28 -16.49 -10.99 -2.26
CA GLN A 28 -15.86 -11.65 -3.42
C GLN A 28 -15.57 -10.72 -4.61
N ILE A 29 -15.36 -9.41 -4.35
CA ILE A 29 -15.01 -8.40 -5.35
C ILE A 29 -13.48 -8.22 -5.36
N TYR A 30 -12.78 -9.23 -5.89
CA TYR A 30 -11.33 -9.36 -5.73
C TYR A 30 -10.51 -8.28 -6.43
N ASP A 31 -10.94 -7.80 -7.61
CA ASP A 31 -10.24 -6.72 -8.32
C ASP A 31 -10.28 -5.43 -7.49
N ARG A 32 -11.47 -5.08 -6.97
CA ARG A 32 -11.63 -3.91 -6.08
C ARG A 32 -10.81 -4.06 -4.80
N ALA A 33 -10.73 -5.27 -4.25
CA ALA A 33 -9.90 -5.54 -3.09
C ALA A 33 -8.40 -5.28 -3.38
N VAL A 34 -7.87 -5.76 -4.51
CA VAL A 34 -6.47 -5.52 -4.90
C VAL A 34 -6.17 -4.03 -5.07
N SER A 35 -7.07 -3.30 -5.73
CA SER A 35 -6.97 -1.84 -5.88
C SER A 35 -6.98 -1.12 -4.51
N SER A 36 -7.92 -1.48 -3.63
CA SER A 36 -8.03 -0.95 -2.27
C SER A 36 -6.77 -1.24 -1.42
N LEU A 37 -6.22 -2.45 -1.52
CA LEU A 37 -4.97 -2.84 -0.87
C LEU A 37 -3.78 -2.00 -1.34
N TYR A 38 -3.67 -1.77 -2.66
CA TYR A 38 -2.65 -0.90 -3.21
C TYR A 38 -2.75 0.52 -2.66
N TYR A 39 -3.94 1.13 -2.71
CA TYR A 39 -4.12 2.50 -2.24
C TYR A 39 -3.86 2.62 -0.73
N SER A 40 -4.20 1.60 0.04
CA SER A 40 -3.87 1.55 1.47
C SER A 40 -2.35 1.65 1.69
N ALA A 41 -1.56 0.80 1.03
CA ALA A 41 -0.11 0.80 1.14
C ALA A 41 0.52 2.10 0.60
N PHE A 42 0.05 2.58 -0.55
CA PHE A 42 0.52 3.82 -1.17
C PHE A 42 0.30 5.03 -0.26
N GLN A 43 -0.87 5.13 0.38
CA GLN A 43 -1.20 6.22 1.30
C GLN A 43 -0.37 6.15 2.58
N ALA A 44 -0.05 4.96 3.09
CA ALA A 44 0.85 4.78 4.23
C ALA A 44 2.26 5.30 3.91
N VAL A 45 2.83 4.91 2.76
CA VAL A 45 4.15 5.40 2.32
C VAL A 45 4.11 6.90 2.09
N THR A 46 3.05 7.43 1.47
CA THR A 46 2.91 8.87 1.23
C THR A 46 2.83 9.66 2.54
N ALA A 47 2.16 9.11 3.57
CA ALA A 47 2.18 9.69 4.91
C ALA A 47 3.60 9.72 5.49
N TYR A 48 4.36 8.64 5.37
CA TYR A 48 5.75 8.59 5.82
C TYR A 48 6.66 9.59 5.09
N MET A 49 6.55 9.67 3.75
CA MET A 49 7.28 10.67 2.96
C MET A 49 6.98 12.09 3.46
N LEU A 50 5.69 12.38 3.69
CA LEU A 50 5.28 13.70 4.17
C LEU A 50 5.76 13.98 5.60
N HIS A 51 5.81 12.96 6.47
CA HIS A 51 6.42 13.06 7.80
C HIS A 51 7.92 13.42 7.71
N LYS A 52 8.62 12.95 6.67
CA LYS A 52 10.01 13.34 6.34
C LYS A 52 10.11 14.64 5.52
N GLU A 53 9.02 15.40 5.40
CA GLU A 53 8.93 16.63 4.61
C GLU A 53 9.18 16.44 3.09
N ILE A 54 9.07 15.20 2.61
CA ILE A 54 9.25 14.83 1.20
C ILE A 54 7.88 14.78 0.52
N ARG A 55 7.77 15.43 -0.65
CA ARG A 55 6.56 15.38 -1.48
C ARG A 55 6.84 14.61 -2.77
N SER A 56 5.99 13.63 -3.06
CA SER A 56 5.97 12.93 -4.35
C SER A 56 4.95 13.56 -5.31
N LYS A 57 5.24 13.50 -6.61
CA LYS A 57 4.34 13.91 -7.71
C LYS A 57 3.84 12.73 -8.55
N SER A 58 4.29 11.50 -8.30
CA SER A 58 3.88 10.34 -9.09
C SER A 58 4.00 8.99 -8.37
N HIS A 59 3.28 7.99 -8.85
CA HIS A 59 3.37 6.61 -8.35
C HIS A 59 4.79 6.03 -8.48
N THR A 60 5.47 6.29 -9.60
CA THR A 60 6.84 5.83 -9.84
C THR A 60 7.85 6.41 -8.83
N GLN A 61 7.66 7.67 -8.43
CA GLN A 61 8.49 8.29 -7.39
C GLN A 61 8.28 7.63 -6.03
N VAL A 62 7.04 7.31 -5.66
CA VAL A 62 6.75 6.56 -4.42
C VAL A 62 7.35 5.15 -4.48
N ARG A 63 7.27 4.46 -5.62
CA ARG A 63 7.93 3.15 -5.84
C ARG A 63 9.44 3.24 -5.61
N SER A 64 10.08 4.23 -6.23
CA SER A 64 11.52 4.47 -6.09
C SER A 64 11.89 4.75 -4.63
N PHE A 65 11.09 5.57 -3.93
CA PHE A 65 11.29 5.87 -2.52
C PHE A 65 11.24 4.61 -1.65
N VAL A 66 10.23 3.74 -1.83
CA VAL A 66 10.16 2.47 -1.08
C VAL A 66 11.42 1.65 -1.29
N ASN A 67 11.89 1.52 -2.53
CA ASN A 67 13.06 0.70 -2.84
C ASN A 67 14.36 1.28 -2.26
N ASN A 68 14.59 2.59 -2.42
CA ASN A 68 15.86 3.21 -2.09
C ASN A 68 15.96 3.65 -0.62
N GLU A 69 14.86 4.08 -0.02
CA GLU A 69 14.85 4.70 1.30
C GLU A 69 14.27 3.80 2.38
N LEU A 70 13.47 2.78 2.03
CA LEU A 70 12.90 1.84 3.01
C LEU A 70 13.55 0.46 2.94
N ILE A 71 13.62 -0.15 1.76
CA ILE A 71 14.15 -1.52 1.61
C ILE A 71 15.68 -1.52 1.72
N ARG A 72 16.38 -0.73 0.88
CA ARG A 72 17.85 -0.73 0.83
C ARG A 72 18.50 -0.43 2.20
N PRO A 73 17.98 0.52 3.01
CA PRO A 73 18.51 0.78 4.35
C PRO A 73 18.05 -0.23 5.42
N GLY A 74 17.15 -1.18 5.08
CA GLY A 74 16.66 -2.21 5.99
C GLY A 74 15.55 -1.76 6.94
N LEU A 75 14.89 -0.62 6.68
CA LEU A 75 13.75 -0.15 7.50
C LEU A 75 12.51 -1.02 7.34
N ILE A 76 12.36 -1.66 6.18
CA ILE A 76 11.35 -2.70 5.93
C ILE A 76 12.02 -3.92 5.30
N SER A 77 11.41 -5.10 5.46
CA SER A 77 11.96 -6.32 4.88
C SER A 77 11.91 -6.31 3.34
N ILE A 78 12.87 -7.00 2.72
CA ILE A 78 12.92 -7.18 1.26
C ILE A 78 11.64 -7.86 0.76
N GLU A 79 11.07 -8.79 1.53
CA GLU A 79 9.82 -9.47 1.19
C GLU A 79 8.65 -8.50 1.07
N LEU A 80 8.46 -7.65 2.07
CA LEU A 80 7.42 -6.62 2.09
C LEU A 80 7.60 -5.62 0.94
N GLY A 81 8.84 -5.27 0.63
CA GLY A 81 9.18 -4.43 -0.51
C GLY A 81 8.86 -5.06 -1.88
N LYS A 82 9.17 -6.35 -2.06
CA LYS A 82 8.80 -7.10 -3.27
C LYS A 82 7.28 -7.19 -3.42
N MET A 83 6.57 -7.42 -2.32
CA MET A 83 5.11 -7.41 -2.30
C MET A 83 4.56 -6.06 -2.74
N TYR A 84 5.05 -4.94 -2.18
CA TYR A 84 4.61 -3.61 -2.57
C TYR A 84 4.80 -3.36 -4.07
N ASN A 85 5.97 -3.69 -4.61
CA ASN A 85 6.24 -3.57 -6.05
C ASN A 85 5.25 -4.39 -6.89
N LYS A 86 5.00 -5.64 -6.51
CA LYS A 86 4.03 -6.50 -7.19
C LYS A 86 2.61 -5.94 -7.12
N LEU A 87 2.23 -5.39 -5.96
CA LEU A 87 0.91 -4.81 -5.75
C LEU A 87 0.68 -3.57 -6.64
N MET A 88 1.71 -2.77 -6.90
CA MET A 88 1.64 -1.68 -7.88
C MET A 88 1.32 -2.18 -9.28
N ASP A 89 1.98 -3.26 -9.70
CA ASP A 89 1.80 -3.84 -11.03
C ASP A 89 0.39 -4.47 -11.13
N MET A 90 -0.02 -5.26 -10.11
CA MET A 90 -1.35 -5.89 -10.03
C MET A 90 -2.50 -4.89 -9.97
N ARG A 91 -2.31 -3.68 -9.41
CA ARG A 91 -3.35 -2.64 -9.41
C ARG A 91 -3.72 -2.21 -10.83
N SER A 92 -2.75 -2.16 -11.75
CA SER A 92 -3.06 -1.83 -13.14
C SER A 92 -3.99 -2.87 -13.76
N ASP A 93 -3.72 -4.14 -13.48
CA ASP A 93 -4.56 -5.24 -13.94
C ASP A 93 -5.95 -5.18 -13.30
N ALA A 94 -6.02 -4.95 -11.99
CA ALA A 94 -7.28 -4.87 -11.25
C ALA A 94 -8.19 -3.72 -11.71
N ASP A 95 -7.62 -2.59 -12.12
CA ASP A 95 -8.40 -1.41 -12.49
C ASP A 95 -8.79 -1.39 -13.97
N TYR A 96 -8.06 -2.08 -14.85
CA TYR A 96 -8.18 -1.89 -16.30
C TYR A 96 -8.12 -3.15 -17.17
N SER A 97 -7.70 -4.30 -16.63
CA SER A 97 -7.59 -5.52 -17.42
C SER A 97 -8.96 -6.15 -17.68
N ASP A 98 -9.17 -6.63 -18.90
CA ASP A 98 -10.33 -7.42 -19.33
C ASP A 98 -10.07 -8.94 -19.28
N THR A 99 -8.83 -9.35 -18.98
CA THR A 99 -8.35 -10.73 -19.10
C THR A 99 -7.73 -11.28 -17.82
N VAL A 100 -7.43 -10.42 -16.84
CA VAL A 100 -6.86 -10.83 -15.54
C VAL A 100 -7.96 -10.89 -14.50
N THR A 101 -7.94 -11.94 -13.68
CA THR A 101 -8.80 -12.09 -12.50
C THR A 101 -7.96 -12.53 -11.31
N PHE A 102 -8.40 -12.18 -10.10
CA PHE A 102 -7.74 -12.62 -8.87
C PHE A 102 -8.57 -13.66 -8.13
N THR A 103 -7.87 -14.62 -7.53
CA THR A 103 -8.48 -15.65 -6.68
C THR A 103 -8.55 -15.19 -5.23
N LYS A 104 -9.51 -15.73 -4.47
CA LYS A 104 -9.65 -15.50 -3.04
C LYS A 104 -8.32 -15.67 -2.29
N ASP A 105 -7.68 -16.82 -2.45
CA ASP A 105 -6.44 -17.15 -1.77
C ASP A 105 -5.29 -16.18 -2.09
N GLN A 106 -5.23 -15.68 -3.32
CA GLN A 106 -4.24 -14.68 -3.70
C GLN A 106 -4.49 -13.35 -2.98
N VAL A 107 -5.75 -12.89 -2.95
CA VAL A 107 -6.10 -11.62 -2.33
C VAL A 107 -5.99 -11.69 -0.81
N GLU A 108 -6.38 -12.79 -0.17
CA GLU A 108 -6.23 -12.97 1.29
C GLU A 108 -4.74 -12.98 1.69
N ARG A 109 -3.86 -13.61 0.91
CA ARG A 109 -2.41 -13.51 1.14
C ARG A 109 -1.89 -12.09 0.99
N LEU A 110 -2.38 -11.34 -0.01
CA LEU A 110 -2.02 -9.93 -0.17
C LEU A 110 -2.52 -9.09 1.00
N PHE A 111 -3.74 -9.34 1.47
CA PHE A 111 -4.34 -8.63 2.59
C PHE A 111 -3.45 -8.71 3.84
N GLU A 112 -3.01 -9.91 4.20
CA GLU A 112 -2.11 -10.11 5.35
C GLU A 112 -0.75 -9.42 5.15
N LYS A 113 -0.16 -9.52 3.96
CA LYS A 113 1.11 -8.84 3.68
C LYS A 113 1.01 -7.32 3.68
N VAL A 114 -0.10 -6.76 3.20
CA VAL A 114 -0.35 -5.32 3.26
C VAL A 114 -0.58 -4.86 4.69
N ARG A 115 -1.23 -5.67 5.53
CA ARG A 115 -1.35 -5.42 6.98
C ARG A 115 0.03 -5.29 7.64
N GLU A 116 0.90 -6.26 7.39
CA GLU A 116 2.30 -6.26 7.88
C GLU A 116 3.08 -5.05 7.36
N PHE A 117 2.95 -4.73 6.07
CA PHE A 117 3.60 -3.58 5.44
C PHE A 117 3.14 -2.26 6.08
N ASN A 118 1.83 -2.04 6.18
CA ASN A 118 1.25 -0.83 6.76
C ASN A 118 1.67 -0.63 8.22
N LEU A 119 1.72 -1.71 9.01
CA LEU A 119 2.22 -1.66 10.38
C LEU A 119 3.70 -1.27 10.42
N SER A 120 4.52 -1.86 9.54
CA SER A 120 5.95 -1.53 9.44
C SER A 120 6.17 -0.05 9.12
N ILE A 121 5.39 0.51 8.20
CA ILE A 121 5.43 1.95 7.89
C ILE A 121 4.98 2.81 9.08
N ARG A 122 3.90 2.43 9.76
CA ARG A 122 3.40 3.17 10.94
C ARG A 122 4.41 3.20 12.09
N ASN A 123 5.21 2.15 12.26
CA ASN A 123 6.20 2.06 13.34
C ASN A 123 7.42 2.96 13.13
N ILE A 124 7.66 3.43 11.91
CA ILE A 124 8.81 4.29 11.57
C ILE A 124 8.42 5.76 11.33
N ILE A 125 7.12 6.05 11.37
CA ILE A 125 6.55 7.41 11.41
C ILE A 125 6.71 7.95 12.84
#